data_AF-A0A852X1S8-F1
#
_entry.id   AF-A0A852X1S8-F1
#
_cell.length_a   1.000
_cell.length_b   1.000
_cell.length_c   1.000
_cell.angle_alpha   90.00
_cell.angle_beta   90.00
_cell.angle_gamma   90.00
#
_symmetry.space_group_name_H-M   'P 1'
#
loop_
_entity.id
_entity.type
_entity.pdbx_description
1 polymer ?
#
loop_
_entity_poly.entity_id
_entity_poly.type
_entity_poly.pdbx_seq_one_letter_code
_entity_poly.pdbx_strand_id
1 'polypeptide(L)'
;MFAAQILVPEEVAHDELGEATPSATAVVALMARVPQASRAVVVIRAAKNLASDGHVALLDEYGLVGASSSRGAFGLRTGSDQTATEVWTAVRARPGQVVHTRSRFAYGGILAGETMYTQAAPVPGTHLTVIVAATERVPWEFSVYAPHFDSYGYFWTCERPGCGHEFRVTKPACATCGKPECERCGKCGCGGSLAEFTCSKCTFVRSPAEASETPGVCNECV
;
A
#
# COMPACT_ATOMS: atom_id res chain seq x y z
N MET A 1 -7.43 -12.34 4.27
CA MET A 1 -7.58 -12.07 2.81
C MET A 1 -8.72 -12.87 2.15
N PHE A 2 -9.14 -14.02 2.69
CA PHE A 2 -10.22 -14.85 2.12
C PHE A 2 -11.60 -14.19 2.04
N ALA A 3 -12.02 -13.41 3.05
CA ALA A 3 -13.38 -12.84 3.08
C ALA A 3 -13.67 -11.82 1.96
N ALA A 4 -12.65 -11.09 1.49
CA ALA A 4 -12.83 -10.08 0.43
C ALA A 4 -13.15 -10.70 -0.94
N GLN A 5 -12.58 -11.87 -1.25
CA GLN A 5 -12.83 -12.59 -2.50
C GLN A 5 -14.25 -13.20 -2.54
N ILE A 6 -14.81 -13.50 -1.37
CA ILE A 6 -16.19 -14.00 -1.26
C ILE A 6 -17.19 -12.85 -1.49
N LEU A 7 -16.90 -11.66 -0.96
CA LEU A 7 -17.80 -10.51 -1.06
C LEU A 7 -17.67 -9.76 -2.40
N VAL A 8 -16.48 -9.79 -3.00
CA VAL A 8 -16.19 -9.19 -4.30
C VAL A 8 -15.59 -10.28 -5.20
N PRO A 9 -16.43 -10.98 -5.97
CA PRO A 9 -16.00 -12.04 -6.87
C PRO A 9 -14.92 -11.54 -7.84
N GLU A 10 -14.00 -12.43 -8.20
CA GLU A 10 -12.88 -12.09 -9.08
C GLU A 10 -13.33 -11.61 -10.45
N GLU A 11 -14.31 -12.29 -11.04
CA GLU A 11 -14.92 -11.95 -12.32
C GLU A 11 -15.50 -10.53 -12.31
N VAL A 12 -16.29 -10.21 -11.28
CA VAL A 12 -16.90 -8.88 -11.11
C VAL A 12 -15.84 -7.79 -10.94
N ALA A 13 -14.79 -8.09 -10.17
CA ALA A 13 -13.67 -7.16 -10.00
C ALA A 13 -12.89 -6.97 -11.31
N HIS A 14 -12.68 -8.03 -12.08
CA HIS A 14 -11.95 -7.99 -13.35
C HIS A 14 -12.71 -7.18 -14.40
N ASP A 15 -14.03 -7.38 -14.53
CA ASP A 15 -14.88 -6.64 -15.46
C ASP A 15 -14.80 -5.12 -15.25
N GLU A 16 -14.81 -4.67 -13.98
CA GLU A 16 -14.86 -3.24 -13.65
C GLU A 16 -13.46 -2.61 -13.56
N LEU A 17 -12.51 -3.29 -12.91
CA LEU A 17 -11.19 -2.74 -12.61
C LEU A 17 -10.17 -3.01 -13.71
N GLY A 18 -10.39 -4.04 -14.53
CA GLY A 18 -9.40 -4.55 -15.50
C GLY A 18 -8.15 -5.14 -14.84
N GLU A 19 -7.11 -5.36 -15.64
CA GLU A 19 -5.82 -5.92 -15.19
C GLU A 19 -4.78 -4.86 -14.80
N ALA A 20 -5.02 -3.60 -15.16
CA ALA A 20 -4.13 -2.48 -14.88
C ALA A 20 -4.61 -1.66 -13.67
N THR A 21 -3.87 -0.60 -13.34
CA THR A 21 -4.27 0.38 -12.33
C THR A 21 -5.71 0.86 -12.61
N PRO A 22 -6.66 0.66 -11.70
CA PRO A 22 -8.04 1.03 -11.95
C PRO A 22 -8.23 2.55 -11.86
N SER A 23 -9.17 3.09 -12.61
CA SER A 23 -9.63 4.48 -12.42
C SER A 23 -10.44 4.61 -11.12
N ALA A 24 -10.46 5.80 -10.51
CA ALA A 24 -11.34 6.08 -9.37
C ALA A 24 -12.82 5.87 -9.74
N THR A 25 -13.19 6.17 -10.99
CA THR A 25 -14.53 5.89 -11.53
C THR A 25 -14.83 4.40 -11.61
N ALA A 26 -13.87 3.56 -12.01
CA ALA A 26 -14.02 2.10 -12.01
C ALA A 26 -14.20 1.55 -10.60
N VAL A 27 -13.47 2.09 -9.63
CA VAL A 27 -13.65 1.71 -8.22
C VAL A 27 -15.05 2.10 -7.71
N VAL A 28 -15.56 3.28 -8.08
CA VAL A 28 -16.93 3.70 -7.75
C VAL A 28 -17.97 2.78 -8.43
N ALA A 29 -17.76 2.43 -9.70
CA ALA A 29 -18.63 1.50 -10.43
C ALA A 29 -18.68 0.12 -9.76
N LEU A 30 -17.51 -0.41 -9.35
CA LEU A 30 -17.44 -1.65 -8.59
C LEU A 30 -18.20 -1.55 -7.27
N MET A 31 -18.06 -0.45 -6.51
CA MET A 31 -18.83 -0.24 -5.28
C MET A 31 -20.35 -0.31 -5.51
N ALA A 32 -20.83 0.23 -6.64
CA ALA A 32 -22.24 0.17 -7.00
C ALA A 32 -22.68 -1.25 -7.42
N ARG A 33 -21.79 -2.04 -8.04
CA ARG A 33 -22.06 -3.40 -8.51
C ARG A 33 -22.06 -4.46 -7.39
N VAL A 34 -21.38 -4.19 -6.28
CA VAL A 34 -21.32 -5.08 -5.10
C VAL A 34 -21.83 -4.40 -3.82
N PRO A 35 -23.11 -3.99 -3.75
CA PRO A 35 -23.65 -3.24 -2.60
C PRO A 35 -23.60 -4.00 -1.27
N GLN A 36 -23.54 -5.34 -1.31
CA GLN A 36 -23.35 -6.19 -0.12
C GLN A 36 -21.92 -6.14 0.45
N ALA A 37 -20.93 -5.71 -0.35
CA ALA A 37 -19.55 -5.60 0.08
C ALA A 37 -19.34 -4.26 0.79
N SER A 38 -18.60 -4.27 1.90
CA SER A 38 -18.24 -3.01 2.55
C SER A 38 -17.30 -2.20 1.65
N ARG A 39 -17.38 -0.88 1.73
CA ARG A 39 -16.52 0.02 0.94
C ARG A 39 -15.03 -0.22 1.19
N ALA A 40 -14.66 -0.59 2.42
CA ALA A 40 -13.28 -0.97 2.77
C ALA A 40 -12.82 -2.24 2.03
N VAL A 41 -13.70 -3.23 1.87
CA VAL A 41 -13.41 -4.44 1.09
C VAL A 41 -13.18 -4.09 -0.38
N VAL A 42 -14.00 -3.21 -0.96
CA VAL A 42 -13.82 -2.76 -2.35
C VAL A 42 -12.49 -2.01 -2.53
N VAL A 43 -12.14 -1.12 -1.61
CA VAL A 43 -10.85 -0.40 -1.60
C VAL A 43 -9.66 -1.39 -1.55
N ILE A 44 -9.72 -2.38 -0.66
CA ILE A 44 -8.68 -3.41 -0.54
C ILE A 44 -8.57 -4.23 -1.84
N ARG A 45 -9.70 -4.59 -2.46
CA ARG A 45 -9.70 -5.33 -3.72
C ARG A 45 -9.09 -4.48 -4.85
N ALA A 46 -9.51 -3.23 -4.98
CA ALA A 46 -9.02 -2.32 -6.00
C ALA A 46 -7.51 -2.05 -5.89
N ALA A 47 -6.98 -1.91 -4.67
CA ALA A 47 -5.54 -1.69 -4.46
C ALA A 47 -4.66 -2.85 -4.96
N LYS A 48 -5.21 -4.07 -5.07
CA LYS A 48 -4.46 -5.21 -5.63
C LYS A 48 -4.15 -5.05 -7.11
N ASN A 49 -4.99 -4.28 -7.83
CA ASN A 49 -4.87 -4.04 -9.26
C ASN A 49 -3.98 -2.83 -9.58
N LEU A 50 -3.42 -2.16 -8.58
CA LEU A 50 -2.39 -1.14 -8.81
C LEU A 50 -1.18 -1.77 -9.52
N ALA A 51 -0.81 -1.21 -10.66
CA ALA A 51 0.33 -1.68 -11.46
C ALA A 51 1.68 -1.15 -10.94
N SER A 52 1.66 -0.10 -10.11
CA SER A 52 2.83 0.49 -9.45
C SER A 52 2.52 0.89 -8.02
N ASP A 53 3.47 1.54 -7.35
CA ASP A 53 3.32 2.01 -5.99
C ASP A 53 2.23 3.09 -5.90
N GLY A 54 1.36 2.99 -4.88
CA GLY A 54 0.23 3.87 -4.78
C GLY A 54 -0.81 3.50 -3.73
N HIS A 55 -1.95 4.20 -3.81
CA HIS A 55 -3.06 4.09 -2.87
C HIS A 55 -4.39 3.97 -3.61
N VAL A 56 -5.29 3.19 -3.02
CA VAL A 56 -6.73 3.37 -3.18
C VAL A 56 -7.28 3.77 -1.82
N ALA A 57 -7.97 4.90 -1.74
CA ALA A 57 -8.49 5.43 -0.49
C ALA A 57 -9.89 6.00 -0.63
N LEU A 58 -10.60 6.08 0.48
CA LEU A 58 -11.87 6.78 0.64
C LEU A 58 -11.66 7.94 1.59
N LEU A 59 -12.01 9.14 1.15
CA LEU A 59 -12.11 10.32 1.99
C LEU A 59 -13.57 10.64 2.31
N ASP A 60 -13.81 11.18 3.50
CA ASP A 60 -15.09 11.77 3.89
C ASP A 60 -15.20 13.26 3.50
N GLU A 61 -16.30 13.92 3.89
CA GLU A 61 -16.52 15.35 3.60
C GLU A 61 -15.48 16.29 4.25
N TYR A 62 -14.72 15.81 5.23
CA TYR A 62 -13.71 16.57 5.96
C TYR A 62 -12.29 16.28 5.45
N GLY A 63 -12.15 15.40 4.45
CA GLY A 63 -10.85 15.03 3.91
C GLY A 63 -10.10 14.03 4.79
N LEU A 64 -10.80 13.33 5.69
CA LEU A 64 -10.23 12.28 6.52
C LEU A 64 -10.34 10.93 5.81
N VAL A 65 -9.30 10.10 5.95
CA VAL A 65 -9.29 8.75 5.37
C VAL A 65 -10.27 7.85 6.12
N GLY A 66 -11.36 7.43 5.49
CA GLY A 66 -12.29 6.44 6.04
C GLY A 66 -11.79 5.00 5.86
N ALA A 67 -11.24 4.69 4.69
CA ALA A 67 -10.59 3.40 4.40
C ALA A 67 -9.48 3.61 3.39
N SER A 68 -8.42 2.79 3.46
CA SER A 68 -7.33 2.84 2.51
C SER A 68 -6.67 1.47 2.38
N SER A 69 -6.13 1.22 1.19
CA SER A 69 -5.21 0.13 0.94
C SER A 69 -4.14 0.60 -0.04
N SER A 70 -2.91 0.14 0.14
CA SER A 70 -1.75 0.65 -0.57
C SER A 70 -0.92 -0.51 -1.10
N ARG A 71 -0.25 -0.27 -2.24
CA ARG A 71 0.71 -1.20 -2.83
C ARG A 71 2.04 -0.47 -2.89
N GLY A 72 3.11 -1.06 -2.31
CA GLY A 72 4.47 -0.53 -2.33
C GLY A 72 4.73 0.75 -1.53
N ALA A 73 3.74 1.63 -1.40
CA ALA A 73 3.79 2.84 -0.59
C ALA A 73 3.39 2.59 0.88
N PHE A 74 3.81 3.49 1.78
CA PHE A 74 3.35 3.49 3.17
C PHE A 74 1.82 3.60 3.23
N GLY A 75 1.18 2.87 4.14
CA GLY A 75 -0.29 2.88 4.23
C GLY A 75 -0.84 4.22 4.73
N LEU A 76 -1.89 4.74 4.10
CA LEU A 76 -2.65 5.85 4.68
C LEU A 76 -3.52 5.32 5.82
N ARG A 77 -3.27 5.79 7.05
CA ARG A 77 -4.02 5.37 8.23
C ARG A 77 -5.45 5.90 8.17
N THR A 78 -6.43 5.09 8.57
CA THR A 78 -7.78 5.57 8.84
C THR A 78 -7.77 6.73 9.85
N GLY A 79 -8.52 7.78 9.56
CA GLY A 79 -8.55 9.05 10.28
C GLY A 79 -7.37 9.97 9.99
N SER A 80 -6.48 9.63 9.05
CA SER A 80 -5.44 10.56 8.61
C SER A 80 -6.06 11.72 7.85
N ASP A 81 -5.65 12.93 8.19
CA ASP A 81 -6.09 14.18 7.57
C ASP A 81 -5.35 14.41 6.26
N GLN A 82 -6.09 14.57 5.15
CA GLN A 82 -5.56 14.88 3.82
C GLN A 82 -5.91 16.29 3.36
N THR A 83 -6.39 17.17 4.23
CA THR A 83 -6.85 18.51 3.86
C THR A 83 -5.76 19.41 3.27
N ALA A 84 -4.50 19.16 3.63
CA ALA A 84 -3.34 19.87 3.10
C ALA A 84 -2.85 19.36 1.73
N THR A 85 -3.48 18.32 1.17
CA THR A 85 -3.05 17.70 -0.10
C THR A 85 -3.59 18.42 -1.34
N GLU A 86 -2.87 18.28 -2.45
CA GLU A 86 -3.28 18.82 -3.75
C GLU A 86 -4.58 18.15 -4.24
N VAL A 87 -4.75 16.84 -3.99
CA VAL A 87 -5.98 16.13 -4.34
C VAL A 87 -7.19 16.65 -3.58
N TRP A 88 -7.07 16.93 -2.27
CA TRP A 88 -8.19 17.50 -1.52
C TRP A 88 -8.55 18.90 -2.02
N THR A 89 -7.54 19.74 -2.26
CA THR A 89 -7.73 21.06 -2.85
C THR A 89 -8.48 20.98 -4.18
N ALA A 90 -8.10 20.03 -5.05
CA ALA A 90 -8.75 19.81 -6.35
C ALA A 90 -10.21 19.33 -6.22
N VAL A 91 -10.50 18.41 -5.30
CA VAL A 91 -11.86 17.90 -5.01
C VAL A 91 -12.75 19.02 -4.50
N ARG A 92 -12.24 19.86 -3.58
CA ARG A 92 -12.99 21.00 -3.02
C ARG A 92 -13.28 22.08 -4.05
N ALA A 93 -12.38 22.30 -5.00
CA ALA A 93 -12.58 23.27 -6.08
C ALA A 93 -13.65 22.81 -7.10
N ARG A 94 -13.86 21.49 -7.23
CA ARG A 94 -14.79 20.90 -8.22
C ARG A 94 -15.66 19.82 -7.57
N PRO A 95 -16.55 20.20 -6.63
CA PRO A 95 -17.36 19.24 -5.89
C PRO A 95 -18.26 18.45 -6.85
N GLY A 96 -18.36 17.14 -6.62
CA GLY A 96 -19.19 16.24 -7.43
C GLY A 96 -18.63 15.94 -8.83
N GLN A 97 -17.41 16.37 -9.15
CA GLN A 97 -16.75 16.04 -10.41
C GLN A 97 -15.62 15.05 -10.21
N VAL A 98 -15.32 14.28 -11.26
CA VAL A 98 -14.08 13.51 -11.33
C VAL A 98 -12.94 14.50 -11.54
N VAL A 99 -11.91 14.41 -10.70
CA VAL A 99 -10.75 15.32 -10.75
C VAL A 99 -9.47 14.53 -10.88
N HIS A 100 -8.56 15.06 -11.68
CA HIS A 100 -7.25 14.48 -11.94
C HIS A 100 -6.23 15.53 -11.51
N THR A 101 -5.18 15.09 -10.81
CA THR A 101 -4.09 15.97 -10.35
C THR A 101 -2.83 15.15 -10.10
N ARG A 102 -1.75 15.85 -9.76
CA ARG A 102 -0.60 15.26 -9.09
C ARG A 102 -0.64 15.62 -7.62
N SER A 103 -0.45 14.66 -6.72
CA SER A 103 -0.58 14.89 -5.29
C SER A 103 0.46 14.13 -4.50
N ARG A 104 0.95 14.75 -3.43
CA ARG A 104 1.53 14.01 -2.31
C ARG A 104 0.45 13.72 -1.28
N PHE A 105 0.72 12.79 -0.38
CA PHE A 105 -0.19 12.39 0.68
C PHE A 105 0.39 12.71 2.05
N ALA A 106 -0.51 12.97 3.00
CA ALA A 106 -0.13 13.26 4.38
C ALA A 106 -0.02 11.96 5.18
N TYR A 107 1.15 11.75 5.78
CA TYR A 107 1.47 10.65 6.69
C TYR A 107 1.78 11.22 8.07
N GLY A 108 0.98 10.87 9.08
CA GLY A 108 1.15 11.44 10.42
C GLY A 108 1.04 12.98 10.45
N GLY A 109 0.28 13.58 9.53
CA GLY A 109 0.08 15.02 9.43
C GLY A 109 1.12 15.76 8.58
N ILE A 110 2.10 15.08 7.99
CA ILE A 110 3.13 15.68 7.15
C ILE A 110 3.00 15.15 5.73
N LEU A 111 3.03 16.05 4.73
CA LEU A 111 3.13 15.66 3.33
C LEU A 111 4.47 14.96 3.08
N ALA A 112 4.43 13.69 2.70
CA ALA A 112 5.62 12.89 2.45
C ALA A 112 5.42 11.95 1.25
N GLY A 113 6.51 11.28 0.86
CA GLY A 113 6.54 10.37 -0.29
C GLY A 113 6.62 11.09 -1.64
N GLU A 114 6.57 10.28 -2.69
CA GLU A 114 6.59 10.75 -4.07
C GLU A 114 5.27 11.43 -4.47
N THR A 115 5.38 12.33 -5.45
CA THR A 115 4.21 12.93 -6.10
C THR A 115 3.57 11.92 -7.06
N MET A 116 2.36 11.47 -6.73
CA MET A 116 1.63 10.46 -7.50
C MET A 116 0.66 11.10 -8.51
N TYR A 117 0.38 10.40 -9.60
CA TYR A 117 -0.77 10.69 -10.44
C TYR A 117 -2.02 10.25 -9.71
N THR A 118 -2.95 11.18 -9.50
CA THR A 118 -4.09 10.97 -8.64
C THR A 118 -5.38 11.30 -9.39
N GLN A 119 -6.32 10.37 -9.36
CA GLN A 119 -7.70 10.60 -9.75
C GLN A 119 -8.59 10.48 -8.53
N ALA A 120 -9.55 11.39 -8.39
CA ALA A 120 -10.59 11.31 -7.38
C ALA A 120 -11.97 11.34 -8.04
N ALA A 121 -12.87 10.51 -7.54
CA ALA A 121 -14.24 10.41 -8.03
C ALA A 121 -15.23 10.41 -6.84
N PRO A 122 -16.30 11.21 -6.91
CA PRO A 122 -17.33 11.20 -5.87
C PRO A 122 -18.10 9.89 -5.90
N VAL A 123 -18.51 9.41 -4.73
CA VAL A 123 -19.42 8.26 -4.60
C VAL A 123 -20.87 8.79 -4.62
N PRO A 124 -21.68 8.44 -5.64
CA PRO A 124 -23.03 8.97 -5.80
C PRO A 124 -23.91 8.75 -4.55
N GLY A 125 -24.70 9.77 -4.19
CA GLY A 125 -25.62 9.71 -3.05
C GLY A 125 -24.93 9.72 -1.68
N THR A 126 -23.64 10.02 -1.62
CA THR A 126 -22.87 10.10 -0.37
C THR A 126 -21.95 11.31 -0.38
N HIS A 127 -21.33 11.59 0.77
CA HIS A 127 -20.28 12.61 0.87
C HIS A 127 -18.86 12.03 0.71
N LEU A 128 -18.75 10.77 0.29
CA LEU A 128 -17.47 10.10 0.16
C LEU A 128 -16.83 10.37 -1.20
N THR A 129 -15.51 10.42 -1.22
CA THR A 129 -14.70 10.52 -2.42
C THR A 129 -13.72 9.35 -2.48
N VAL A 130 -13.73 8.59 -3.57
CA VAL A 130 -12.70 7.60 -3.87
C VAL A 130 -11.49 8.32 -4.46
N ILE A 131 -10.31 7.93 -4.01
CA ILE A 131 -9.03 8.35 -4.57
C ILE A 131 -8.31 7.10 -5.06
N VAL A 132 -7.82 7.15 -6.30
CA VAL A 132 -6.78 6.25 -6.79
C VAL A 132 -5.56 7.08 -7.13
N ALA A 133 -4.42 6.71 -6.53
CA ALA A 133 -3.14 7.34 -6.78
C ALA A 133 -2.10 6.27 -7.11
N ALA A 134 -1.29 6.54 -8.13
CA ALA A 134 -0.16 5.68 -8.47
C ALA A 134 1.02 6.52 -8.99
N THR A 135 2.23 6.04 -8.79
CA THR A 135 3.45 6.70 -9.29
C THR A 135 3.53 6.71 -10.82
N GLU A 136 2.93 5.71 -11.48
CA GLU A 136 2.93 5.56 -12.94
C GLU A 136 1.84 4.58 -13.41
N ARG A 137 1.75 4.37 -14.74
CA ARG A 137 0.86 3.40 -15.40
C ARG A 137 -0.63 3.61 -15.05
N VAL A 138 -1.04 4.87 -14.98
CA VAL A 138 -2.45 5.25 -14.79
C VAL A 138 -3.19 5.32 -16.13
N PRO A 139 -4.48 4.92 -16.20
CA PRO A 139 -5.23 4.91 -17.45
C PRO A 139 -5.79 6.27 -17.87
N TRP A 140 -5.81 7.27 -16.98
CA TRP A 140 -6.46 8.57 -17.21
C TRP A 140 -5.50 9.69 -17.65
N GLU A 141 -4.21 9.42 -17.71
CA GLU A 141 -3.19 10.38 -18.12
C GLU A 141 -1.98 9.63 -18.69
N PHE A 142 -1.32 10.22 -19.69
CA PHE A 142 -0.07 9.66 -20.19
C PHE A 142 1.01 9.81 -19.11
N SER A 143 1.26 8.74 -18.37
CA SER A 143 2.31 8.69 -17.35
C SER A 143 3.61 8.21 -18.01
N VAL A 144 4.62 9.08 -18.01
CA VAL A 144 5.97 8.66 -18.42
C VAL A 144 6.49 7.71 -17.33
N TYR A 145 6.81 6.47 -17.72
CA TYR A 145 7.57 5.53 -16.90
C TYR A 145 8.94 6.17 -16.66
N ALA A 146 9.10 6.82 -15.50
CA ALA A 146 10.40 7.19 -15.00
C ALA A 146 10.74 6.14 -13.96
N PRO A 147 11.76 5.28 -14.17
CA PRO A 147 12.25 4.40 -13.11
C PRO A 147 12.90 5.27 -12.03
N HIS A 148 12.07 5.93 -11.22
CA HIS A 148 12.49 6.61 -10.02
C HIS A 148 12.25 5.66 -8.86
N PHE A 149 13.34 5.13 -8.32
CA PHE A 149 13.36 4.56 -6.99
C PHE A 149 13.64 5.69 -6.01
N ASP A 150 12.78 6.72 -5.95
CA ASP A 150 12.94 7.73 -4.92
C ASP A 150 12.33 7.19 -3.62
N SER A 151 13.19 6.49 -2.89
CA SER A 151 12.96 6.16 -1.49
C SER A 151 12.95 7.43 -0.64
N TYR A 152 11.85 8.20 -0.68
CA TYR A 152 11.64 9.32 0.23
C TYR A 152 11.28 8.81 1.63
N GLY A 153 12.34 8.46 2.35
CA GLY A 153 12.45 8.35 3.80
C GLY A 153 13.90 8.66 4.12
N TYR A 154 14.20 9.89 4.56
CA TYR A 154 15.59 10.35 4.77
C TYR A 154 16.33 9.55 5.85
N PHE A 155 15.62 8.72 6.61
CA PHE A 155 16.15 7.84 7.64
C PHE A 155 15.41 6.50 7.61
N TRP A 156 16.16 5.41 7.72
CA TRP A 156 15.68 4.03 7.76
C TRP A 156 16.32 3.35 8.96
N THR A 157 15.53 2.62 9.74
CA THR A 157 16.04 1.82 10.86
C THR A 157 16.25 0.38 10.42
N CYS A 158 17.45 -0.14 10.63
CA CYS A 158 17.77 -1.52 10.29
C CYS A 158 16.92 -2.49 11.14
N GLU A 159 15.99 -3.18 10.48
CA GLU A 159 15.05 -4.13 11.08
C GLU A 159 15.70 -5.48 11.47
N ARG A 160 17.02 -5.65 11.28
CA ARG A 160 17.70 -6.89 11.69
C ARG A 160 17.87 -6.95 13.21
N PRO A 161 17.62 -8.13 13.83
CA PRO A 161 17.96 -8.37 15.23
C PRO A 161 19.44 -8.07 15.48
N GLY A 162 19.72 -7.19 16.44
CA GLY A 162 21.09 -6.81 16.85
C GLY A 162 21.74 -5.64 16.09
N CYS A 163 21.14 -5.12 15.01
CA CYS A 163 21.68 -3.92 14.34
C CYS A 163 21.00 -2.64 14.83
N GLY A 164 19.67 -2.53 14.65
CA GLY A 164 18.85 -1.40 15.10
C GLY A 164 19.32 -0.01 14.64
N HIS A 165 20.23 0.05 13.67
CA HIS A 165 20.89 1.28 13.28
C HIS A 165 19.97 2.10 12.38
N GLU A 166 19.72 3.34 12.78
CA GLU A 166 19.08 4.34 11.95
C GLU A 166 20.12 4.97 11.03
N PHE A 167 19.89 4.93 9.73
CA PHE A 167 20.80 5.44 8.72
C PHE A 167 20.03 6.17 7.61
N ARG A 168 20.71 7.09 6.93
CA ARG A 168 20.12 7.79 5.80
C ARG A 168 20.22 6.94 4.55
N VAL A 169 19.12 6.82 3.80
CA VAL A 169 19.13 6.08 2.54
C VAL A 169 19.87 6.89 1.48
N THR A 170 21.14 6.53 1.26
CA THR A 170 22.02 7.18 0.28
C THR A 170 22.18 6.37 -1.01
N LYS A 171 21.76 5.11 -1.00
CA LYS A 171 21.91 4.14 -2.09
C LYS A 171 20.53 3.63 -2.55
N PRO A 172 20.39 3.23 -3.83
CA PRO A 172 19.16 2.61 -4.32
C PRO A 172 18.80 1.37 -3.50
N ALA A 173 17.49 1.17 -3.30
CA ALA A 173 16.98 0.02 -2.57
C ALA A 173 17.34 -1.30 -3.27
N CYS A 174 17.41 -2.38 -2.51
CA CYS A 174 17.76 -3.69 -3.06
C CYS A 174 16.73 -4.12 -4.11
N ALA A 175 17.19 -4.49 -5.31
CA ALA A 175 16.34 -4.91 -6.42
C ALA A 175 15.44 -6.13 -6.10
N THR A 176 15.81 -6.95 -5.12
CA THR A 176 15.07 -8.17 -4.76
C THR A 176 13.96 -7.92 -3.72
N CYS A 177 14.22 -7.14 -2.67
CA CYS A 177 13.27 -6.95 -1.57
C CYS A 177 12.77 -5.51 -1.43
N GLY A 178 13.22 -4.57 -2.25
CA GLY A 178 12.80 -3.17 -2.22
C GLY A 178 13.22 -2.39 -0.97
N LYS A 179 14.01 -2.99 -0.07
CA LYS A 179 14.50 -2.35 1.18
C LYS A 179 15.91 -1.78 1.00
N PRO A 180 16.24 -0.64 1.65
CA PRO A 180 17.58 -0.07 1.58
C PRO A 180 18.61 -0.96 2.28
N GLU A 181 19.85 -0.88 1.82
CA GLU A 181 20.99 -1.56 2.43
C GLU A 181 21.48 -0.76 3.65
N CYS A 182 21.56 -1.39 4.81
CA CYS A 182 22.07 -0.74 6.02
C CYS A 182 23.57 -0.46 5.92
N GLU A 183 23.97 0.79 6.11
CA GLU A 183 25.38 1.22 6.05
C GLU A 183 26.27 0.53 7.10
N ARG A 184 25.68 0.09 8.23
CA ARG A 184 26.40 -0.55 9.32
C ARG A 184 26.62 -2.05 9.11
N CYS A 185 25.63 -2.76 8.61
CA CYS A 185 25.72 -4.22 8.43
C CYS A 185 25.93 -4.65 6.97
N GLY A 186 25.87 -3.73 6.01
CA GLY A 186 26.05 -4.00 4.58
C GLY A 186 25.00 -4.97 4.03
N LYS A 187 23.80 -4.97 4.63
CA LYS A 187 22.73 -5.88 4.26
C LYS A 187 21.40 -5.15 4.17
N CYS A 188 20.64 -5.50 3.16
CA CYS A 188 19.22 -5.17 3.04
C CYS A 188 18.36 -6.20 3.82
N GLY A 189 17.05 -5.94 3.86
CA GLY A 189 16.06 -6.83 4.48
C GLY A 189 15.82 -8.15 3.75
N CYS A 190 16.56 -8.43 2.66
CA CYS A 190 16.47 -9.69 1.91
C CYS A 190 17.00 -10.91 2.70
N GLY A 191 17.53 -10.69 3.91
CA GLY A 191 17.83 -11.76 4.87
C GLY A 191 16.77 -11.91 5.96
N GLY A 192 15.52 -11.53 5.67
CA GLY A 192 14.43 -11.41 6.63
C GLY A 192 13.21 -12.28 6.35
N SER A 193 13.31 -13.35 5.54
CA SER A 193 12.63 -14.56 6.01
C SER A 193 13.48 -14.99 7.20
N LEU A 194 12.94 -14.85 8.41
CA LEU A 194 13.42 -15.65 9.54
C LEU A 194 13.74 -17.03 8.96
N ALA A 195 14.98 -17.49 9.03
CA ALA A 195 15.36 -18.76 8.42
C ALA A 195 14.57 -19.84 9.16
N GLU A 196 13.38 -20.14 8.66
CA GLU A 196 12.51 -21.13 9.24
C GLU A 196 13.26 -22.45 9.20
N PHE A 197 13.25 -23.17 10.31
CA PHE A 197 13.85 -24.49 10.38
C PHE A 197 12.75 -25.50 10.61
N THR A 198 12.84 -26.65 9.93
CA THR A 198 11.95 -27.78 10.19
C THR A 198 12.49 -28.52 11.41
N CYS A 199 11.68 -28.63 12.46
CA CYS A 199 12.06 -29.37 13.65
C CYS A 199 12.19 -30.87 13.33
N SER A 200 13.31 -31.49 13.70
CA SER A 200 13.57 -32.91 13.46
C SER A 200 12.70 -33.87 14.28
N LYS A 201 12.05 -33.41 15.36
CA LYS A 201 11.15 -34.22 16.20
C LYS A 201 9.68 -34.09 15.84
N CYS A 202 9.16 -32.88 15.69
CA CYS A 202 7.74 -32.66 15.41
C CYS A 202 7.44 -32.40 13.92
N THR A 203 8.46 -32.23 13.08
CA THR A 203 8.34 -32.01 11.62
C THR A 203 7.65 -30.70 11.23
N PHE A 204 7.31 -29.84 12.19
CA PHE A 204 6.75 -28.51 11.93
C PHE A 204 7.85 -27.52 11.52
N VAL A 205 7.48 -26.60 10.63
CA VAL A 205 8.28 -25.42 10.27
C VAL A 205 8.18 -24.42 11.42
N ARG A 206 9.33 -24.03 11.98
CA ARG A 206 9.42 -23.19 13.18
C ARG A 206 10.33 -21.99 12.92
N SER A 207 10.06 -20.91 13.65
CA SER A 207 10.90 -19.71 13.60
C SER A 207 12.21 -19.92 14.41
N PRO A 208 13.31 -19.22 14.10
CA PRO A 208 14.55 -19.28 14.89
C PRO A 208 14.37 -18.95 16.37
N ALA A 209 13.34 -18.16 16.74
CA ALA A 209 13.02 -17.84 18.13
C ALA A 209 12.52 -19.07 18.92
N GLU A 210 12.00 -20.07 18.22
CA GLU A 210 11.55 -21.34 18.80
C GLU A 210 12.65 -22.42 18.77
N ALA A 211 13.86 -22.11 18.30
CA ALA A 211 14.98 -23.04 18.33
C ALA A 211 15.47 -23.28 19.76
N SER A 212 15.75 -24.55 20.08
CA SER A 212 16.41 -24.91 21.33
C SER A 212 17.92 -24.92 21.20
N GLU A 213 18.60 -25.17 22.33
CA GLU A 213 20.06 -25.37 22.36
C GLU A 213 20.49 -26.61 21.53
N THR A 214 19.55 -27.53 21.25
CA THR A 214 19.81 -28.66 20.35
C THR A 214 19.58 -28.25 18.89
N PRO A 215 20.60 -28.36 18.02
CA PRO A 215 20.45 -27.97 16.62
C PRO A 215 19.30 -28.71 15.93
N GLY A 216 18.40 -27.95 15.31
CA GLY A 216 17.26 -28.49 14.55
C GLY A 216 16.08 -28.98 15.40
N VAL A 217 16.06 -28.71 16.71
CA VAL A 217 14.95 -29.04 17.62
C VAL A 217 14.31 -27.76 18.15
N CYS A 218 12.98 -27.73 18.27
CA CYS A 218 12.28 -26.57 18.85
C CYS A 218 12.13 -26.69 20.38
N ASN A 219 11.92 -25.57 21.05
CA ASN A 219 11.78 -25.48 22.52
C ASN A 219 10.64 -26.34 23.09
N GLU A 220 9.58 -26.58 22.31
CA GLU A 220 8.47 -27.46 22.71
C GLU A 220 8.80 -28.96 22.62
N CYS A 221 9.91 -29.33 21.99
CA CYS A 221 10.32 -30.72 21.72
C CYS A 221 11.58 -31.14 22.48
N VAL A 222 12.11 -30.25 23.32
CA VAL A 222 13.19 -30.56 24.28
C VAL A 222 12.63 -31.47 25.35
#